data_AF-A0A0N5CTZ9-F1
#
_entry.id   AF-A0A0N5CTZ9-F1
#
_cell.length_a   1.000
_cell.length_b   1.000
_cell.length_c   1.000
_cell.angle_alpha   90.00
_cell.angle_beta   90.00
_cell.angle_gamma   90.00
#
_symmetry.space_group_name_H-M   'P 1'
#
loop_
_entity.id
_entity.type
_entity.pdbx_description
1 polymer ?
#
loop_
_entity_poly.entity_id
_entity_poly.type
_entity_poly.pdbx_seq_one_letter_code
_entity_poly.pdbx_strand_id
1 'polypeptide(L)'
;MPLFLRALYSALSKFVWSLALAYVTIACFYGFGGPINDFMSLPIWVPLGRLTYCTYLCHFIVLFYIACMSIDVIPFSSIIHTIIIFCVPCCAMSWLVAYWLSILFEMPFSKMELIIIKKVMGKNN
;
A
#
# COMPACT_ATOMS: atom_id res chain seq x y z
N MET A 1 21.25 -25.46 -4.33
CA MET A 1 20.31 -25.21 -5.45
C MET A 1 21.10 -24.81 -6.68
N PRO A 2 20.85 -25.43 -7.84
CA PRO A 2 21.53 -25.07 -9.10
C PRO A 2 21.18 -23.63 -9.53
N LEU A 3 22.15 -22.93 -10.13
CA LEU A 3 22.02 -21.52 -10.56
C LEU A 3 20.83 -21.31 -11.51
N PHE A 4 20.60 -22.27 -12.40
CA PHE A 4 19.46 -22.28 -13.34
C PHE A 4 18.12 -22.14 -12.63
N LEU A 5 17.90 -22.88 -11.54
CA LEU A 5 16.63 -22.86 -10.79
C LEU A 5 16.40 -21.50 -10.11
N ARG A 6 17.47 -20.82 -9.68
CA ARG A 6 17.39 -19.48 -9.08
C ARG A 6 17.01 -18.42 -10.12
N ALA A 7 17.61 -18.48 -11.30
CA ALA A 7 17.28 -17.59 -12.41
C ALA A 7 15.83 -17.79 -12.87
N LEU A 8 15.40 -19.05 -13.02
CA LEU A 8 14.03 -19.40 -13.38
C LEU A 8 13.03 -18.90 -12.34
N TYR A 9 13.30 -19.11 -11.05
CA TYR A 9 12.45 -18.62 -9.96
C TYR A 9 12.36 -17.09 -9.95
N SER A 10 13.49 -16.39 -10.11
CA SER A 10 13.52 -14.93 -10.12
C SER A 10 12.70 -14.34 -11.28
N ALA A 11 12.76 -14.97 -12.46
CA ALA A 11 11.99 -14.55 -13.62
C ALA A 11 10.51 -14.89 -13.48
N LEU A 12 10.16 -16.14 -13.19
CA LEU A 12 8.77 -16.62 -13.22
C LEU A 12 7.95 -16.27 -12.00
N SER A 13 8.57 -16.08 -10.82
CA SER A 13 7.83 -15.79 -9.57
C SER A 13 6.87 -14.62 -9.70
N LYS A 14 7.31 -13.52 -10.32
CA LYS A 14 6.49 -12.33 -10.56
C LYS A 14 5.35 -12.61 -11.53
N PHE A 15 5.62 -13.29 -12.64
CA PHE A 15 4.59 -13.63 -13.62
C PHE A 15 3.53 -14.55 -13.05
N VAL A 16 3.94 -15.60 -12.32
CA VAL A 16 3.02 -16.55 -11.69
C VAL A 16 2.13 -15.83 -10.67
N TRP A 17 2.71 -14.94 -9.86
CA TRP A 17 1.94 -14.13 -8.92
C TRP A 17 0.93 -13.22 -9.62
N SER A 18 1.34 -12.51 -10.67
CA SER A 18 0.43 -11.68 -11.47
C SER A 18 -0.68 -12.50 -12.13
N LEU A 19 -0.37 -13.69 -12.65
CA LEU A 19 -1.35 -14.57 -13.27
C LEU A 19 -2.39 -15.08 -12.24
N ALA A 20 -1.91 -15.43 -11.05
CA ALA A 20 -2.77 -15.83 -9.94
C ALA A 20 -3.72 -14.70 -9.52
N LEU A 21 -3.21 -13.46 -9.38
CA LEU A 21 -4.04 -12.30 -9.08
C LEU A 21 -5.05 -12.00 -10.21
N ALA A 22 -4.63 -12.08 -11.47
CA ALA A 22 -5.52 -11.88 -12.62
C ALA A 22 -6.66 -12.90 -12.63
N TYR A 23 -6.36 -14.16 -12.34
CA TYR A 23 -7.39 -15.21 -12.21
C TYR A 23 -8.38 -14.91 -11.09
N VAL A 24 -7.91 -14.47 -9.92
CA VAL A 24 -8.79 -14.08 -8.80
C VAL A 24 -9.72 -12.95 -9.20
N THR A 25 -9.22 -11.91 -9.89
CA THR A 25 -10.05 -10.80 -10.37
C THR A 25 -11.11 -11.28 -11.37
N ILE A 26 -10.74 -12.13 -12.32
CA ILE A 26 -11.67 -12.72 -13.30
C ILE A 26 -12.74 -13.57 -12.59
N ALA A 27 -12.35 -14.39 -11.63
CA ALA A 27 -13.27 -15.22 -10.85
C ALA A 27 -14.29 -14.37 -10.06
N CYS A 28 -13.86 -13.22 -9.53
CA CYS A 28 -14.77 -12.28 -8.85
C CYS A 28 -15.71 -11.59 -9.85
N PHE A 29 -15.21 -11.22 -11.03
CA PHE A 29 -16.04 -10.60 -12.07
C PHE A 29 -17.17 -11.52 -12.58
N TYR A 30 -16.89 -12.81 -12.78
CA TYR A 30 -17.88 -13.79 -13.21
C TYR A 30 -18.76 -14.35 -12.08
N GLY A 31 -18.59 -13.88 -10.83
CA GLY A 31 -19.40 -14.32 -9.68
C GLY A 31 -19.05 -15.71 -9.13
N PHE A 32 -17.98 -16.34 -9.62
CA PHE A 32 -17.47 -17.62 -9.12
C PHE A 32 -16.57 -17.48 -7.87
N GLY A 33 -16.36 -16.26 -7.38
CA GLY A 33 -15.45 -15.95 -6.27
C GLY A 33 -15.94 -16.35 -4.87
N GLY A 34 -17.21 -16.71 -4.69
CA GLY A 34 -17.79 -17.11 -3.39
C GLY A 34 -17.38 -16.17 -2.24
N PRO A 35 -16.76 -16.67 -1.15
CA PRO A 35 -16.39 -15.84 0.01
C PRO A 35 -15.28 -14.80 -0.29
N ILE A 36 -14.47 -15.02 -1.32
CA ILE A 36 -13.41 -14.08 -1.72
C ILE A 36 -14.03 -12.82 -2.33
N ASN A 37 -15.14 -12.98 -3.07
CA ASN A 37 -15.88 -11.85 -3.62
C ASN A 37 -16.47 -10.97 -2.51
N ASP A 38 -17.08 -11.59 -1.50
CA ASP A 38 -17.66 -10.87 -0.37
C ASP A 38 -16.57 -10.08 0.38
N PHE A 39 -15.44 -10.72 0.67
CA PHE A 39 -14.29 -10.06 1.29
C PHE A 39 -13.76 -8.88 0.47
N MET A 40 -13.66 -9.02 -0.85
CA MET A 40 -13.12 -7.98 -1.72
C MET A 40 -14.09 -6.83 -1.99
N SER A 41 -15.40 -7.08 -1.88
CA SER A 41 -16.46 -6.08 -2.01
C SER A 41 -16.67 -5.22 -0.76
N LEU A 42 -15.96 -5.50 0.34
CA LEU A 42 -16.15 -4.76 1.59
C LEU A 42 -15.83 -3.26 1.42
N PRO A 43 -16.69 -2.35 1.88
CA PRO A 43 -16.46 -0.91 1.78
C PRO A 43 -15.25 -0.43 2.60
N ILE A 44 -14.72 -1.29 3.50
CA ILE A 44 -13.51 -1.02 4.29
C ILE A 44 -12.25 -0.90 3.43
N TRP A 45 -12.22 -1.49 2.23
CA TRP A 45 -11.09 -1.40 1.31
C TRP A 45 -10.89 0.01 0.74
N VAL A 46 -11.97 0.79 0.66
CA VAL A 46 -11.92 2.16 0.12
C VAL A 46 -11.07 3.08 1.01
N PRO A 47 -11.33 3.24 2.33
CA PRO A 47 -10.47 4.06 3.19
C PRO A 47 -9.10 3.42 3.39
N LEU A 48 -9.00 2.08 3.44
CA LEU A 48 -7.71 1.39 3.62
C LEU A 48 -6.77 1.63 2.42
N GLY A 49 -7.29 1.58 1.19
CA GLY A 49 -6.52 1.89 -0.02
C GLY A 49 -5.93 3.30 0.01
N ARG A 50 -6.73 4.28 0.46
CA ARG A 50 -6.28 5.68 0.58
C ARG A 50 -5.21 5.86 1.66
N LEU A 51 -5.36 5.20 2.82
CA LEU A 51 -4.35 5.21 3.88
C LEU A 51 -3.01 4.61 3.40
N THR A 52 -3.05 3.49 2.67
CA THR A 52 -1.84 2.86 2.12
C THR A 52 -1.16 3.76 1.09
N TYR A 53 -1.93 4.53 0.30
CA TYR A 53 -1.38 5.51 -0.63
C TYR A 53 -0.69 6.67 0.10
N CYS A 54 -1.31 7.24 1.14
CA CYS A 54 -0.67 8.27 1.98
C CYS A 54 0.61 7.73 2.62
N THR A 55 0.59 6.47 3.08
CA THR A 55 1.77 5.80 3.64
C THR A 55 2.88 5.70 2.62
N TYR A 56 2.58 5.28 1.39
CA TYR A 56 3.57 5.16 0.32
C TYR A 56 4.26 6.51 0.03
N LEU A 57 3.49 7.61 -0.05
CA LEU A 57 4.04 8.95 -0.27
C LEU A 57 4.96 9.40 0.87
N CYS A 58 4.54 9.19 2.13
CA CYS A 58 5.32 9.60 3.29
C CYS A 58 6.52 8.68 3.56
N HIS A 59 6.48 7.43 3.11
CA HIS A 59 7.48 6.43 3.42
C HIS A 59 8.89 6.86 2.98
N PHE A 60 9.03 7.39 1.76
CA PHE A 60 10.32 7.89 1.26
C PHE A 60 10.87 9.05 2.10
N ILE A 61 9.99 9.95 2.56
CA ILE A 61 10.36 11.10 3.39
C ILE A 61 10.86 10.62 4.76
N VAL A 62 10.16 9.64 5.36
CA VAL A 62 10.54 9.03 6.65
C VAL A 62 11.86 8.26 6.53
N LEU A 63 12.04 7.49 5.46
CA LEU A 63 13.31 6.80 5.18
C LEU A 63 14.46 7.78 5.05
N PHE A 64 14.28 8.88 4.30
CA PHE A 64 15.30 9.91 4.13
C PHE A 64 15.63 10.60 5.46
N TYR A 65 14.59 10.92 6.25
CA TYR A 65 14.77 11.51 7.59
C TYR A 65 15.59 10.61 8.51
N ILE A 66 15.27 9.32 8.57
CA ILE A 66 15.98 8.35 9.41
C ILE A 66 17.42 8.14 8.91
N ALA A 67 17.62 8.10 7.59
CA ALA A 67 18.95 8.01 7.00
C ALA A 67 19.83 9.23 7.33
N CYS A 68 19.28 10.45 7.31
CA CYS A 68 20.00 11.66 7.70
C CYS A 68 20.29 11.76 9.20
N MET A 69 19.42 11.21 10.05
CA MET A 69 19.60 11.20 11.51
C MET A 69 20.54 10.09 12.00
N SER A 70 20.79 9.08 11.17
CA SER A 70 21.69 7.97 11.50
C SER A 70 23.15 8.44 11.38
N ILE A 71 23.81 8.63 12.53
CA ILE A 71 25.22 9.02 12.61
C ILE A 71 26.14 7.83 12.28
N ASP A 72 25.67 6.61 12.53
CA ASP A 72 26.41 5.36 12.32
C ASP A 72 25.97 4.62 11.04
N VAL A 73 26.89 3.87 10.43
CA VAL A 73 26.58 2.93 9.34
C VAL A 73 25.63 1.85 9.83
N ILE A 74 24.52 1.64 9.13
CA ILE A 74 23.50 0.65 9.49
C ILE A 74 24.18 -0.74 9.56
N PRO A 75 24.28 -1.38 10.74
CA PRO A 75 25.02 -2.63 10.85
C PRO A 75 24.19 -3.76 10.24
N PHE A 76 24.58 -4.21 9.03
CA PHE A 76 24.01 -5.36 8.33
C PHE A 76 24.54 -6.71 8.87
N SER A 77 24.85 -6.78 10.16
CA SER A 77 25.47 -7.96 10.79
C SER A 77 24.50 -9.13 10.92
N SER A 78 23.22 -8.87 11.23
CA SER A 78 22.20 -9.90 11.38
C SER A 78 20.86 -9.44 10.86
N ILE A 79 20.25 -10.25 9.98
CA ILE A 79 19.00 -9.92 9.28
C ILE A 79 17.86 -9.63 10.25
N ILE A 80 17.79 -10.37 11.37
CA ILE A 80 16.77 -10.23 12.40
C ILE A 80 16.94 -8.90 13.13
N HIS A 81 18.18 -8.56 13.47
CA HIS A 81 18.50 -7.31 14.16
C HIS A 81 18.16 -6.09 13.29
N THR A 82 18.50 -6.14 11.99
CA THR A 82 18.14 -5.08 11.03
C THR A 82 16.63 -4.94 10.88
N ILE A 83 15.87 -6.05 10.81
CA ILE A 83 14.41 -6.00 10.69
C ILE A 83 13.79 -5.34 11.93
N ILE A 84 14.19 -5.76 13.14
CA ILE A 84 13.58 -5.30 14.38
C ILE A 84 13.92 -3.84 14.68
N ILE A 85 15.17 -3.42 14.46
CA ILE A 85 15.64 -2.08 14.86
C ILE A 85 15.46 -1.04 13.78
N PHE A 86 15.54 -1.41 12.51
CA PHE A 86 15.42 -0.46 11.41
C PHE A 86 14.05 -0.54 10.74
N CYS A 87 13.63 -1.73 10.32
CA CYS A 87 12.45 -1.87 9.47
C CYS A 87 11.13 -1.63 10.23
N VAL A 88 10.96 -2.23 11.40
CA VAL A 88 9.74 -2.07 12.22
C VAL A 88 9.50 -0.61 12.64
N PRO A 89 10.49 0.14 13.15
CA PRO A 89 10.28 1.53 13.54
C PRO A 89 10.03 2.45 12.34
N CYS A 90 10.74 2.25 11.22
CA CYS A 90 10.49 3.00 9.99
C CYS A 90 9.04 2.84 9.50
N CYS A 91 8.53 1.61 9.49
CA CYS A 91 7.16 1.32 9.09
C CYS A 91 6.15 1.93 10.06
N ALA A 92 6.37 1.80 11.37
CA ALA A 92 5.49 2.37 12.39
C ALA A 92 5.42 3.91 12.31
N MET A 93 6.57 4.58 12.16
CA MET A 93 6.62 6.04 11.99
C MET A 93 5.95 6.49 10.69
N SER A 94 6.15 5.75 9.59
CA SER A 94 5.51 6.03 8.30
C SER A 94 3.98 5.96 8.41
N TRP A 95 3.46 4.94 9.09
CA TRP A 95 2.02 4.78 9.33
C TRP A 95 1.44 5.89 10.21
N LEU A 96 2.15 6.30 11.27
CA LEU A 96 1.72 7.40 12.14
C LEU A 96 1.63 8.73 11.37
N VAL A 97 2.65 9.07 10.60
CA VAL A 97 2.67 10.30 9.79
C VAL A 97 1.58 10.25 8.72
N ALA A 98 1.41 9.11 8.05
CA ALA A 98 0.39 8.94 7.03
C ALA A 98 -1.03 9.02 7.60
N TYR A 99 -1.25 8.53 8.82
CA TYR A 99 -2.53 8.66 9.51
C TYR A 99 -2.90 10.13 9.76
N TRP A 100 -1.96 10.93 10.25
CA TRP A 100 -2.18 12.37 10.42
C TRP A 100 -2.41 13.08 9.08
N LEU A 101 -1.65 12.73 8.04
CA LEU A 101 -1.79 13.31 6.71
C LEU A 101 -3.15 12.96 6.06
N SER A 102 -3.59 11.71 6.18
CA SER A 102 -4.90 11.26 5.71
C SER A 102 -6.04 12.00 6.42
N ILE A 103 -5.99 12.15 7.75
CA ILE A 103 -7.00 12.93 8.49
C ILE A 103 -7.05 14.39 8.05
N LEU A 104 -5.88 15.02 7.89
CA LEU A 104 -5.79 16.45 7.59
C LEU A 104 -6.12 16.79 6.14
N PHE A 105 -5.75 15.94 5.18
CA PHE A 105 -5.94 16.25 3.75
C PHE A 105 -7.12 15.48 3.14
N GLU A 106 -7.31 14.21 3.47
CA GLU A 106 -8.27 13.34 2.80
C GLU A 106 -9.72 13.65 3.21
N MET A 107 -9.96 13.92 4.49
CA MET A 107 -11.30 14.29 5.00
C MET A 107 -11.81 15.62 4.43
N PRO A 108 -11.04 16.72 4.38
CA PRO A 108 -11.53 17.95 3.76
C PRO A 108 -11.66 17.84 2.25
N PHE A 109 -10.71 17.19 1.55
CA PHE A 109 -10.81 17.03 0.09
C PHE A 109 -12.03 16.20 -0.33
N SER A 110 -12.33 15.11 0.38
CA SER A 110 -13.50 14.28 0.07
C SER A 110 -14.81 15.07 0.20
N LYS A 111 -14.92 15.97 1.18
CA LYS A 111 -16.09 16.84 1.34
C LYS A 111 -16.16 17.92 0.25
N MET A 112 -15.02 18.51 -0.10
CA MET A 112 -14.93 19.52 -1.16
C MET A 112 -15.34 18.94 -2.52
N GLU A 113 -14.87 17.74 -2.86
CA GLU A 113 -15.20 17.04 -4.10
C GLU A 113 -16.71 16.81 -4.23
N LEU A 114 -17.37 16.33 -3.17
CA LEU A 114 -18.82 16.13 -3.16
C LEU A 114 -19.59 17.45 -3.37
N ILE A 115 -19.13 18.55 -2.79
CA ILE A 115 -19.75 19.87 -2.97
C ILE A 115 -19.56 20.37 -4.42
N ILE A 116 -18.38 20.20 -4.99
CA ILE A 116 -18.07 20.59 -6.37
C ILE A 116 -18.89 19.75 -7.36
N ILE A 117 -18.92 18.42 -7.20
CA ILE A 117 -19.71 17.52 -8.06
C ILE A 117 -21.20 17.86 -7.96
N LYS A 118 -21.74 18.09 -6.75
CA LYS A 118 -23.13 18.53 -6.58
C LYS A 118 -23.39 19.87 -7.26
N LYS A 119 -22.45 20.80 -7.22
CA LYS A 119 -22.59 22.10 -7.89
C LYS A 119 -22.51 22.00 -9.42
N VAL A 120 -21.69 21.09 -9.95
CA VAL A 120 -21.54 20.84 -11.39
C VAL A 120 -22.75 20.06 -11.94
N MET A 121 -23.21 19.02 -11.24
CA MET A 121 -24.39 18.24 -11.62
C MET A 121 -25.72 18.94 -11.29
N GLY A 122 -25.70 19.90 -10.36
CA GLY A 122 -26.84 20.75 -9.97
C GLY A 122 -27.16 21.88 -10.95
N LYS A 123 -26.87 21.71 -12.24
CA LYS A 123 -27.37 22.56 -13.32
C LYS A 123 -27.95 21.68 -14.44
N ASN A 124 -29.15 21.17 -14.20
CA ASN A 124 -30.26 21.17 -15.17
C ASN A 124 -31.54 20.66 -14.45
N ASN A 125 -32.30 21.62 -13.93
CA ASN A 125 -33.73 21.65 -13.55
C ASN A 125 -33.94 22.28 -12.17
#